data_AF-A0A7V3ITZ9-F1
#
_entry.id   AF-A0A7V3ITZ9-F1
#
_cell.length_a   1.000
_cell.length_b   1.000
_cell.length_c   1.000
_cell.angle_alpha   90.00
_cell.angle_beta   90.00
_cell.angle_gamma   90.00
#
_symmetry.space_group_name_H-M   'P 1'
#
loop_
_entity.id
_entity.type
_entity.pdbx_description
1 polymer ?
#
loop_
_entity_poly.entity_id
_entity_poly.type
_entity_poly.pdbx_seq_one_letter_code
_entity_poly.pdbx_strand_id
1 'polypeptide(L)' 'MKPINKITLKVFLIAGGVYGVGIGLFDYLRYQLFDFWKFLFSFISFGLPMSLLARYNYKHQGEE' A
#
# COMPACT_ATOMS: atom_id res chain seq x y z
N MET A 1 16.63 12.29 -3.08
CA MET A 1 15.98 11.25 -2.25
C MET A 1 16.90 10.03 -2.18
N LYS A 2 17.08 9.41 -1.00
CA LYS A 2 17.79 8.12 -0.90
C LYS A 2 17.00 7.04 -1.67
N PRO A 3 17.66 6.09 -2.38
CA PRO A 3 16.99 5.07 -3.19
C PRO A 3 16.03 4.21 -2.36
N ILE A 4 16.39 3.93 -1.11
CA ILE A 4 15.53 3.21 -0.15
C ILE A 4 14.21 3.92 0.12
N ASN A 5 14.21 5.27 0.24
CA ASN A 5 12.99 6.04 0.46
C ASN A 5 12.11 6.05 -0.80
N LYS A 6 12.74 6.07 -1.99
CA LYS A 6 12.03 6.00 -3.28
C LYS A 6 11.30 4.66 -3.44
N ILE A 7 11.97 3.56 -3.09
CA ILE A 7 11.38 2.21 -3.14
C ILE A 7 10.28 2.07 -2.11
N THR A 8 10.52 2.51 -0.88
CA THR A 8 9.52 2.50 0.22
C THR A 8 8.25 3.22 -0.22
N LEU A 9 8.37 4.44 -0.76
CA LEU A 9 7.21 5.23 -1.22
C LEU A 9 6.52 4.57 -2.41
N LYS A 10 7.27 4.01 -3.37
CA LYS A 10 6.70 3.33 -4.53
C LYS A 10 5.90 2.09 -4.10
N VAL A 11 6.44 1.27 -3.21
CA VAL A 11 5.74 0.09 -2.67
C VAL A 11 4.53 0.51 -1.87
N PHE A 12 4.63 1.54 -1.03
CA PHE A 12 3.50 2.09 -0.28
C PHE A 12 2.33 2.46 -1.21
N LEU A 13 2.62 3.27 -2.23
CA LEU A 13 1.60 3.76 -3.18
C LEU A 13 0.98 2.62 -4.01
N ILE A 14 1.80 1.68 -4.47
CA ILE A 14 1.31 0.55 -5.28
C ILE A 14 0.48 -0.41 -4.41
N ALA A 15 1.03 -0.86 -3.28
CA ALA A 15 0.36 -1.84 -2.43
C ALA A 15 -0.91 -1.27 -1.79
N GLY A 16 -0.81 -0.06 -1.23
CA GLY A 16 -1.97 0.65 -0.70
C GLY A 16 -3.00 0.94 -1.79
N GLY A 17 -2.56 1.38 -2.96
CA GLY A 17 -3.43 1.72 -4.10
C GLY A 17 -4.20 0.51 -4.62
N VAL A 18 -3.52 -0.61 -4.88
CA VAL A 18 -4.15 -1.86 -5.32
C VAL A 18 -5.19 -2.33 -4.32
N TYR A 19 -4.85 -2.32 -3.03
CA TYR A 19 -5.77 -2.77 -1.98
C TYR A 19 -6.96 -1.82 -1.79
N GLY A 20 -6.72 -0.51 -1.76
CA GLY A 20 -7.76 0.51 -1.69
C GLY A 20 -8.71 0.46 -2.88
N VAL A 21 -8.18 0.37 -4.11
CA VAL A 21 -9.01 0.21 -5.32
C VAL A 21 -9.83 -1.07 -5.27
N GLY A 22 -9.25 -2.17 -4.77
CA GLY A 22 -9.98 -3.42 -4.55
C GLY A 22 -11.17 -3.26 -3.62
N ILE A 23 -11.01 -2.52 -2.52
CA ILE A 23 -12.10 -2.21 -1.58
C ILE A 23 -13.16 -1.32 -2.21
N GLY A 24 -12.76 -0.27 -2.93
CA GLY A 24 -13.70 0.61 -3.63
C GLY A 24 -14.51 -0.14 -4.69
N LEU A 25 -13.85 -1.04 -5.43
CA LEU A 25 -14.52 -1.90 -6.41
C LEU A 25 -15.47 -2.90 -5.73
N PHE A 26 -15.09 -3.44 -4.58
CA PHE A 26 -15.93 -4.35 -3.81
C PHE A 26 -17.20 -3.66 -3.28
N ASP A 27 -17.08 -2.42 -2.81
CA ASP A 27 -18.23 -1.62 -2.38
C ASP A 27 -19.16 -1.34 -3.56
N TYR A 28 -18.61 -1.01 -4.74
CA TYR A 28 -19.39 -0.86 -5.98
C TYR A 28 -20.15 -2.15 -6.35
N LEU A 29 -19.49 -3.31 -6.31
CA LEU A 29 -20.10 -4.61 -6.60
C LEU A 29 -21.21 -4.99 -5.61
N ARG A 30 -21.15 -4.48 -4.38
CA ARG A 30 -22.16 -4.72 -3.34
C ARG A 30 -23.28 -3.68 -3.32
N TYR A 31 -23.33 -2.77 -4.29
CA TYR A 31 -24.24 -1.63 -4.31
C TYR A 31 -24.14 -0.76 -3.04
N GLN A 32 -22.98 -0.80 -2.37
CA GLN A 32 -22.70 0.02 -1.20
C GLN A 32 -22.13 1.35 -1.67
N LEU A 33 -22.55 2.45 -1.02
CA LEU A 33 -21.94 3.76 -1.26
C LEU A 33 -20.45 3.69 -0.96
N PHE A 34 -19.64 4.30 -1.82
CA PHE A 34 -18.20 4.37 -1.64
C PHE A 34 -17.86 5.04 -0.31
N ASP A 35 -17.27 4.27 0.60
CA ASP A 35 -16.81 4.77 1.89
C ASP A 35 -15.34 5.19 1.78
N PHE A 36 -15.13 6.50 1.70
CA PHE A 36 -13.80 7.08 1.62
C PHE A 36 -12.93 6.74 2.84
N TRP A 37 -13.52 6.66 4.04
CA TRP A 37 -12.77 6.33 5.25
C TRP A 37 -12.30 4.89 5.24
N LYS A 38 -13.16 3.97 4.80
CA LYS A 38 -12.80 2.56 4.61
C LYS A 38 -11.71 2.38 3.55
N PHE A 39 -11.81 3.11 2.43
CA PHE A 39 -10.77 3.15 1.40
C PHE A 39 -9.43 3.64 1.97
N LEU A 40 -9.44 4.78 2.66
CA LEU A 40 -8.23 5.40 3.19
C LEU A 40 -7.58 4.53 4.28
N PHE A 41 -8.39 3.95 5.17
CA PHE A 41 -7.91 3.02 6.19
C PHE A 41 -7.27 1.79 5.54
N SER A 42 -7.95 1.18 4.56
CA SER A 42 -7.44 0.02 3.84
C SER A 42 -6.14 0.33 3.09
N PHE A 43 -6.08 1.49 2.44
CA PHE A 43 -4.88 1.98 1.74
C PHE A 43 -3.69 2.13 2.71
N ILE A 44 -3.88 2.78 3.86
CA ILE A 44 -2.81 3.02 4.84
C ILE A 44 -2.41 1.71 5.53
N SER A 45 -3.39 0.94 6.01
CA SER A 45 -3.16 -0.32 6.74
C SER A 45 -2.46 -1.36 5.90
N PHE A 46 -2.65 -1.37 4.58
CA PHE A 46 -1.95 -2.28 3.68
C PHE A 46 -0.64 -1.70 3.13
N GLY A 47 -0.63 -0.40 2.80
CA GLY A 47 0.54 0.28 2.26
C GLY A 47 1.71 0.37 3.25
N LEU A 48 1.44 0.74 4.51
CA LEU A 48 2.48 0.90 5.54
C LEU A 48 3.28 -0.38 5.79
N PRO A 49 2.68 -1.54 6.15
CA PRO A 49 3.44 -2.76 6.41
C PRO A 49 4.20 -3.23 5.16
N MET A 50 3.62 -3.14 3.97
CA MET A 50 4.32 -3.50 2.73
C MET A 50 5.52 -2.60 2.46
N SER A 51 5.41 -1.30 2.73
CA SER A 51 6.53 -0.37 2.59
C SER A 51 7.65 -0.63 3.60
N LEU A 52 7.30 -1.02 4.83
CA LEU A 52 8.27 -1.42 5.87
C LEU A 52 8.98 -2.72 5.49
N LEU A 53 8.24 -3.71 4.98
CA LEU A 53 8.81 -4.96 4.46
C LEU A 53 9.75 -4.71 3.28
N ALA A 54 9.35 -3.88 2.32
CA ALA A 54 10.22 -3.51 1.20
C ALA A 54 11.49 -2.78 1.65
N ARG A 55 11.38 -1.90 2.67
CA ARG A 55 12.53 -1.24 3.27
C ARG A 55 13.46 -2.23 3.97
N TYR A 56 12.89 -3.19 4.71
CA TYR A 56 13.64 -4.24 5.39
C TYR A 56 14.38 -5.15 4.39
N ASN A 57 13.69 -5.61 3.35
CA ASN A 57 14.26 -6.43 2.28
C ASN A 57 15.36 -5.67 1.54
N TYR A 58 15.15 -4.40 1.18
CA TYR A 58 16.19 -3.60 0.52
C TYR A 58 17.44 -3.43 1.38
N LYS A 59 17.31 -3.40 2.72
CA LYS A 59 18.45 -3.30 3.63
C LYS A 59 19.22 -4.63 3.74
N HIS A 60 18.54 -5.77 3.69
CA HIS A 60 19.15 -7.10 3.79
C HIS A 60 19.57 -7.70 2.43
N GLN A 61 19.03 -7.21 1.31
CA GLN A 61 19.48 -7.56 -0.04
C GLN A 61 20.87 -7.03 -0.40
N GLY A 62 21.47 -6.18 0.43
CA GLY A 62 22.86 -5.74 0.30
C GLY A 62 23.86 -6.54 1.14
N GLU A 63 23.41 -7.61 1.81
CA GLU A 63 24.24 -8.50 2.64
C GLU A 63 24.50 -9.88 1.96
N GLU A 64 24.14 -10.03 0.69
CA GLU A 64 24.56 -11.13 -0.21
C GLU A 64 25.63 -10.64 -1.20
#